data_AF-X0UDD5-F1
#
_entry.id   AF-X0UDD5-F1
#
_cell.length_a   1.000
_cell.length_b   1.000
_cell.length_c   1.000
_cell.angle_alpha   90.00
_cell.angle_beta   90.00
_cell.angle_gamma   90.00
#
_symmetry.space_group_name_H-M   'P 1'
#
loop_
_entity.id
_entity.type
_entity.pdbx_description
1 polymer ?
#
loop_
_entity_poly.entity_id
_entity_poly.type
_entity_poly.pdbx_seq_one_letter_code
_entity_poly.pdbx_strand_id
1 'polypeptide(L)'
;MSEMEKYLKCTEVIDWDTKSIKEKAQALTEGLETARVKAVALYYFVRDEIKQNPYAPCQLLEDYKASSTLERGHGFCQHKAVLLVALARAAGIPARLGFVDVRD
;
A
#
# COMPACT_ATOMS: atom_id res chain seq x y z
N MET A 1 -12.33 -15.76 14.17
CA MET A 1 -11.78 -14.84 13.17
C MET A 1 -11.44 -15.65 11.95
N SER A 2 -12.04 -15.35 10.79
CA SER A 2 -11.64 -16.00 9.55
C SER A 2 -10.18 -15.67 9.23
N GLU A 3 -9.46 -16.57 8.55
CA GLU A 3 -8.04 -16.38 8.23
C GLU A 3 -7.79 -15.11 7.40
N MET A 4 -8.81 -14.58 6.72
CA MET A 4 -8.75 -13.39 5.87
C MET A 4 -8.87 -12.07 6.65
N GLU A 5 -9.55 -12.05 7.81
CA GLU A 5 -9.71 -10.82 8.62
C GLU A 5 -8.36 -10.26 9.10
N LYS A 6 -7.37 -11.11 9.34
CA LYS A 6 -6.01 -10.67 9.73
C LYS A 6 -5.39 -9.78 8.66
N TYR A 7 -5.75 -9.98 7.40
CA TYR A 7 -5.25 -9.22 6.26
C TYR A 7 -6.03 -7.93 6.00
N LEU A 8 -6.92 -7.53 6.92
CA LEU A 8 -7.55 -6.20 6.97
C LEU A 8 -6.98 -5.33 8.11
N LYS A 9 -6.24 -5.92 9.06
CA LYS A 9 -5.72 -5.17 10.21
C LYS A 9 -4.48 -4.34 9.83
N CYS A 10 -4.25 -3.25 10.57
CA CYS A 10 -2.99 -2.52 10.50
C CYS A 10 -1.82 -3.37 11.02
N THR A 11 -0.61 -3.04 10.59
CA THR A 11 0.65 -3.47 11.19
C THR A 11 1.55 -2.26 11.37
N GLU A 12 2.77 -2.44 11.89
CA GLU A 12 3.71 -1.33 12.12
C GLU A 12 4.04 -0.53 10.85
N VAL A 13 4.08 -1.20 9.69
CA VAL A 13 4.36 -0.55 8.38
C VAL A 13 3.13 -0.47 7.47
N ILE A 14 2.10 -1.29 7.69
CA ILE A 14 0.83 -1.21 6.97
C ILE A 14 -0.15 -0.42 7.84
N ASP A 15 0.09 0.88 7.95
CA ASP A 15 -0.61 1.85 8.80
C ASP A 15 -1.77 2.52 8.07
N TRP A 16 -2.71 1.69 7.57
CA TRP A 16 -3.78 2.19 6.72
C TRP A 16 -4.80 3.06 7.45
N ASP A 17 -4.88 2.96 8.78
CA ASP A 17 -5.78 3.73 9.65
C ASP A 17 -5.37 5.20 9.82
N THR A 18 -4.19 5.58 9.31
CA THR A 18 -3.78 6.97 9.17
C THR A 18 -4.74 7.76 8.26
N LYS A 19 -4.92 9.05 8.55
CA LYS A 19 -5.83 9.91 7.80
C LYS A 19 -5.48 9.97 6.30
N SER A 20 -4.19 10.13 5.99
CA SER A 20 -3.69 10.24 4.60
C SER A 20 -3.99 8.99 3.77
N ILE A 21 -3.82 7.79 4.34
CA ILE A 21 -4.08 6.54 3.62
C ILE A 21 -5.57 6.32 3.43
N LYS A 22 -6.41 6.54 4.46
CA LYS A 22 -7.87 6.42 4.35
C LYS A 22 -8.44 7.34 3.28
N GLU A 23 -8.08 8.62 3.32
CA GLU A 23 -8.57 9.62 2.37
C GLU A 23 -8.09 9.30 0.95
N LYS A 24 -6.84 8.89 0.78
CA LYS A 24 -6.31 8.49 -0.53
C LYS A 24 -7.02 7.26 -1.08
N ALA A 25 -7.19 6.21 -0.25
CA ALA A 25 -7.89 4.99 -0.66
C ALA A 25 -9.34 5.29 -1.04
N GLN A 26 -10.04 6.11 -0.25
CA GLN A 26 -11.42 6.52 -0.55
C GLN A 26 -11.48 7.29 -1.88
N ALA A 27 -10.64 8.30 -2.06
CA ALA A 27 -10.64 9.11 -3.28
C ALA A 27 -10.34 8.28 -4.54
N LEU A 28 -9.46 7.28 -4.45
CA LEU A 28 -9.12 6.39 -5.56
C LEU A 28 -10.18 5.31 -5.84
N THR A 29 -11.07 5.03 -4.89
CA THR A 29 -12.05 3.94 -4.99
C THR A 29 -13.51 4.40 -4.97
N GLU A 30 -13.73 5.71 -4.95
CA GLU A 30 -15.06 6.33 -5.00
C GLU A 30 -15.79 5.93 -6.28
N GLY A 31 -17.05 5.51 -6.13
CA GLY A 31 -17.89 5.04 -7.25
C GLY A 31 -17.48 3.71 -7.89
N LEU A 32 -16.46 3.01 -7.36
CA LEU A 32 -16.06 1.69 -7.85
C LEU A 32 -16.76 0.59 -7.07
N GLU A 33 -17.47 -0.29 -7.77
CA GLU A 33 -18.36 -1.27 -7.13
C GLU A 33 -17.66 -2.57 -6.69
N THR A 34 -16.68 -3.04 -7.46
CA THR A 34 -16.07 -4.35 -7.20
C THR A 34 -14.68 -4.24 -6.61
N ALA A 35 -14.31 -5.20 -5.75
CA ALA A 35 -12.95 -5.30 -5.20
C ALA A 35 -11.87 -5.36 -6.29
N ARG A 36 -12.16 -6.01 -7.42
CA ARG A 36 -11.23 -6.07 -8.56
C ARG A 36 -10.97 -4.70 -9.17
N VAL A 37 -12.02 -3.93 -9.45
CA VAL A 37 -11.88 -2.61 -10.08
C VAL A 37 -11.18 -1.64 -9.12
N LYS A 38 -11.51 -1.68 -7.82
CA LYS A 38 -10.78 -0.96 -6.77
C LYS A 38 -9.29 -1.31 -6.75
N ALA A 39 -8.95 -2.60 -6.70
CA ALA A 39 -7.56 -3.06 -6.67
C ALA A 39 -6.76 -2.58 -7.89
N VAL A 40 -7.36 -2.59 -9.08
CA VAL A 40 -6.73 -2.08 -10.32
C VAL A 40 -6.46 -0.58 -10.23
N ALA A 41 -7.44 0.22 -9.76
CA ALA A 41 -7.26 1.67 -9.60
C ALA A 41 -6.15 2.01 -8.59
N LEU A 42 -6.12 1.32 -7.45
CA LEU A 42 -5.07 1.46 -6.45
C LEU A 42 -3.69 1.06 -6.99
N TYR A 43 -3.62 -0.02 -7.76
CA TYR A 43 -2.39 -0.46 -8.42
C TYR A 43 -1.87 0.60 -9.39
N TYR A 44 -2.75 1.17 -10.24
CA TYR A 44 -2.32 2.20 -11.20
C TYR A 44 -1.82 3.46 -10.50
N PHE A 45 -2.49 3.92 -9.43
CA PHE A 45 -1.97 5.01 -8.62
C PHE A 45 -0.56 4.72 -8.08
N VAL A 46 -0.35 3.56 -7.45
CA VAL A 46 0.98 3.23 -6.90
C VAL A 46 2.03 3.05 -8.01
N ARG A 47 1.66 2.46 -9.15
CA ARG A 47 2.57 2.26 -10.29
C ARG A 47 3.02 3.61 -10.84
N ASP A 48 2.07 4.51 -11.10
CA ASP A 48 2.26 5.71 -11.92
C ASP A 48 2.67 6.94 -11.09
N GLU A 49 2.12 7.10 -9.89
CA GLU A 49 2.36 8.29 -9.05
C GLU A 49 3.52 8.13 -8.07
N ILE A 50 3.86 6.89 -7.68
CA ILE A 50 4.96 6.62 -6.73
C ILE A 50 6.23 6.26 -7.50
N LYS A 51 7.16 7.21 -7.59
CA LYS A 51 8.36 7.07 -8.40
C LYS A 51 9.32 6.02 -7.82
N GLN A 52 9.98 5.26 -8.68
CA GLN A 52 11.08 4.40 -8.26
C GLN A 52 12.28 5.27 -7.88
N ASN A 53 12.83 5.08 -6.69
CA ASN A 53 14.02 5.80 -6.23
C ASN A 53 14.97 4.85 -5.46
N PRO A 54 16.19 4.57 -5.99
CA PRO A 54 17.17 3.70 -5.33
C PRO A 54 17.89 4.37 -4.15
N TYR A 55 17.65 5.65 -3.89
CA TYR A 55 18.20 6.39 -2.75
C TYR A 55 17.13 6.73 -1.71
N ALA A 56 15.97 6.08 -1.78
CA ALA A 56 14.94 6.29 -0.77
C ALA A 56 15.43 5.82 0.61
N PRO A 57 15.06 6.53 1.70
CA PRO A 57 15.34 6.07 3.06
C PRO A 57 14.84 4.65 3.27
N CYS A 58 15.65 3.82 3.92
CA CYS A 58 15.36 2.39 4.10
C CYS A 58 16.00 1.81 5.38
N GLN A 59 16.45 2.69 6.28
CA GLN A 59 17.27 2.35 7.45
C GLN A 59 16.42 2.14 8.70
N LEU A 60 15.27 2.83 8.78
CA LEU A 60 14.35 2.77 9.90
C LEU A 60 13.04 2.13 9.48
N LEU A 61 12.35 1.49 10.42
CA LEU A 61 11.02 0.91 10.17
C LEU A 61 10.00 1.97 9.71
N GLU A 62 10.12 3.18 10.26
CA GLU A 62 9.34 4.36 9.87
C GLU A 62 9.46 4.68 8.37
N ASP A 63 10.62 4.41 7.75
CA ASP A 63 10.82 4.70 6.33
C ASP A 63 9.88 3.89 5.44
N TYR A 64 9.49 2.70 5.90
CA TYR A 64 8.65 1.73 5.20
C TYR A 64 7.15 1.92 5.45
N LYS A 65 6.73 2.80 6.38
CA LYS A 65 5.31 3.05 6.61
C LYS A 65 4.63 3.49 5.32
N ALA A 66 3.39 3.02 5.14
CA ALA A 66 2.61 3.36 3.97
C ALA A 66 2.33 4.87 3.95
N SER A 67 1.99 5.45 5.09
CA SER A 67 1.78 6.91 5.21
C SER A 67 3.02 7.72 4.82
N SER A 68 4.20 7.33 5.32
CA SER A 68 5.48 7.96 4.97
C SER A 68 5.83 7.77 3.50
N THR A 69 5.57 6.61 2.92
CA THR A 69 5.76 6.37 1.48
C THR A 69 4.84 7.24 0.63
N LEU A 70 3.57 7.38 1.02
CA LEU A 70 2.60 8.21 0.33
C LEU A 70 2.98 9.69 0.39
N GLU A 71 3.41 10.18 1.54
CA GLU A 71 3.89 11.56 1.73
C GLU A 71 5.13 11.84 0.86
N ARG A 72 6.07 10.88 0.85
CA ARG A 72 7.33 11.00 0.10
C ARG A 72 7.13 10.95 -1.42
N GLY A 73 6.13 10.23 -1.90
CA GLY A 73 5.82 10.09 -3.34
C GLY A 73 6.84 9.28 -4.15
N HIS A 74 7.79 8.61 -3.49
CA HIS A 74 8.78 7.76 -4.14
C HIS A 74 9.33 6.68 -3.19
N GLY A 75 9.93 5.63 -3.75
CA GLY A 75 10.53 4.56 -2.96
C GLY A 75 11.06 3.40 -3.79
N PHE A 76 11.54 2.36 -3.10
CA PHE A 76 11.82 1.06 -3.70
C PHE A 76 10.55 0.23 -3.91
N CYS A 77 10.72 -0.96 -4.50
CA CYS A 77 9.64 -1.94 -4.67
C CYS A 77 8.98 -2.32 -3.33
N GLN A 78 9.73 -2.42 -2.22
CA GLN A 78 9.14 -2.77 -0.92
C GLN A 78 8.20 -1.66 -0.41
N HIS A 79 8.61 -0.39 -0.52
CA HIS A 79 7.79 0.78 -0.17
C HIS A 79 6.49 0.81 -0.97
N LYS A 80 6.60 0.64 -2.30
CA LYS A 80 5.45 0.58 -3.19
C LYS A 80 4.51 -0.58 -2.85
N ALA A 81 5.06 -1.76 -2.53
CA ALA A 81 4.28 -2.91 -2.12
C ALA A 81 3.53 -2.66 -0.79
N VAL A 82 4.20 -2.07 0.20
CA VAL A 82 3.58 -1.72 1.49
C VAL A 82 2.44 -0.72 1.30
N LEU A 83 2.67 0.34 0.51
CA LEU A 83 1.64 1.34 0.21
C LEU A 83 0.45 0.72 -0.52
N LEU A 84 0.68 -0.13 -1.52
CA LEU A 84 -0.40 -0.81 -2.24
C LEU A 84 -1.24 -1.69 -1.32
N VAL A 85 -0.59 -2.46 -0.43
CA VAL A 85 -1.30 -3.29 0.55
C VAL A 85 -2.09 -2.42 1.53
N ALA A 86 -1.54 -1.31 2.01
CA ALA A 86 -2.25 -0.41 2.92
C ALA A 86 -3.49 0.21 2.28
N LEU A 87 -3.37 0.70 1.04
CA LEU A 87 -4.52 1.23 0.29
C LEU A 87 -5.58 0.16 0.04
N ALA A 88 -5.18 -1.06 -0.30
CA ALA A 88 -6.10 -2.17 -0.51
C ALA A 88 -6.87 -2.51 0.78
N ARG A 89 -6.17 -2.58 1.92
CA ARG A 89 -6.79 -2.83 3.23
C ARG A 89 -7.75 -1.73 3.64
N ALA A 90 -7.39 -0.45 3.44
CA ALA A 90 -8.28 0.69 3.65
C ALA A 90 -9.54 0.63 2.78
N ALA A 91 -9.45 0.08 1.58
CA ALA A 91 -10.59 -0.14 0.68
C ALA A 91 -11.40 -1.42 1.00
N GLY A 92 -11.09 -2.11 2.11
CA GLY A 92 -11.78 -3.34 2.54
C GLY A 92 -11.35 -4.60 1.78
N ILE A 93 -10.21 -4.57 1.09
CA ILE A 93 -9.68 -5.71 0.33
C ILE A 93 -8.59 -6.40 1.16
N PRO A 94 -8.79 -7.66 1.58
CA PRO A 94 -7.75 -8.41 2.29
C PRO A 94 -6.50 -8.56 1.42
N ALA A 95 -5.35 -8.08 1.89
CA ALA A 95 -4.11 -8.06 1.13
C ALA A 95 -2.89 -8.38 1.99
N ARG A 96 -1.85 -8.98 1.39
CA ARG A 96 -0.57 -9.31 2.04
C ARG A 96 0.61 -9.04 1.10
N LEU A 97 1.79 -8.87 1.68
CA LEU A 97 3.03 -8.80 0.91
C LEU A 97 3.38 -10.17 0.31
N GLY A 98 3.86 -10.17 -0.92
CA GLY A 98 4.47 -11.31 -1.59
C GLY A 98 5.95 -11.01 -1.79
N PHE A 99 6.80 -11.96 -1.41
CA PHE A 99 8.25 -11.84 -1.57
C PHE A 99 8.72 -12.85 -2.61
N VAL A 100 9.68 -12.43 -3.43
CA VAL A 100 10.31 -13.27 -4.44
C VAL A 100 11.81 -13.02 -4.39
N ASP A 101 12.58 -14.10 -4.43
CA ASP A 101 14.02 -14.02 -4.60
C ASP A 101 14.34 -13.84 -6.07
N VAL A 102 15.06 -12.77 -6.40
CA VAL A 102 15.57 -12.54 -7.75
C VAL A 102 16.95 -13.21 -7.85
N ARG A 103 17.10 -14.10 -8.83
CA ARG A 103 18.38 -14.74 -9.17
C ARG A 103 18.79 -14.24 -10.55
N ASP A 104 20.07 -13.92 -10.71
CA ASP A 104 20.68 -13.59 -12.00
C ASP A 104 20.89 -14.83 -12.87
#